data_AF-Q1KNE4-F1
#
_entry.id   AF-Q1KNE4-F1
#
_cell.length_a   1.000
_cell.length_b   1.000
_cell.length_c   1.000
_cell.angle_alpha   90.00
_cell.angle_beta   90.00
_cell.angle_gamma   90.00
#
_symmetry.space_group_name_H-M   'P 1'
#
loop_
_entity.id
_entity.type
_entity.pdbx_description
1 polymer ?
#
loop_
_entity_poly.entity_id
_entity_poly.type
_entity_poly.pdbx_seq_one_letter_code
_entity_poly.pdbx_strand_id
1 'polypeptide(L)' 'LALGPLAQSQTETCTVAPRERQNCGFPGITASQCTSRGCCFDDSVRGFPWCFHPNTIDVPPEEECEF' A
#
# COMPACT_ATOMS: atom_id res chain seq x y z
N LEU A 1 -0.77 -36.45 -7.27
CA LEU A 1 0.00 -35.33 -7.87
C LEU A 1 -0.88 -34.09 -7.78
N ALA A 2 -0.74 -33.28 -6.74
CA ALA A 2 -1.45 -32.00 -6.67
C ALA A 2 -0.49 -30.92 -7.19
N LEU A 3 -0.74 -30.43 -8.40
CA LEU A 3 -0.16 -29.18 -8.89
C LEU A 3 -1.05 -28.06 -8.34
N GLY A 4 -0.65 -27.46 -7.22
CA GLY A 4 -1.26 -26.20 -6.76
C GLY A 4 -0.73 -25.05 -7.62
N PRO A 5 -1.57 -24.08 -8.03
CA PRO A 5 -1.15 -22.96 -8.86
C PRO A 5 -0.30 -21.99 -8.04
N LEU A 6 0.60 -21.25 -8.70
CA LEU A 6 1.29 -20.09 -8.14
C LEU A 6 0.22 -19.06 -7.73
N ALA A 7 -0.24 -19.11 -6.49
CA ALA A 7 -1.01 -18.03 -5.89
C ALA A 7 -0.02 -16.87 -5.72
N GLN A 8 -0.01 -15.92 -6.64
CA GLN A 8 0.77 -14.70 -6.51
C GLN A 8 0.30 -13.99 -5.23
N SER A 9 1.14 -14.06 -4.19
CA SER A 9 0.89 -13.39 -2.92
C SER A 9 1.22 -11.91 -3.10
N GLN A 10 0.24 -11.13 -3.57
CA GLN A 10 0.37 -9.69 -3.61
C GLN A 10 0.15 -9.12 -2.21
N THR A 11 1.08 -8.31 -1.73
CA THR A 11 0.97 -7.57 -0.46
C THR A 11 0.87 -6.08 -0.72
N GLU A 12 0.18 -5.36 0.17
CA GLU A 12 0.05 -3.90 0.07
C GLU A 12 1.05 -3.19 0.99
N THR A 13 1.71 -2.15 0.48
CA THR A 13 2.61 -1.30 1.27
C THR A 13 2.21 0.17 1.21
N CYS A 14 2.43 0.89 2.31
CA CYS A 14 2.28 2.36 2.38
C CYS A 14 3.58 3.12 2.06
N THR A 15 4.66 2.42 1.73
CA THR A 15 5.93 3.04 1.35
C THR A 15 5.87 3.46 -0.12
N VAL A 16 5.25 4.61 -0.38
CA VAL A 16 5.08 5.18 -1.73
C VAL A 16 5.76 6.54 -1.79
N ALA A 17 6.64 6.75 -2.78
CA ALA A 17 7.32 8.02 -2.95
C ALA A 17 6.27 9.13 -3.17
N PRO A 18 6.42 10.34 -2.59
CA PRO A 18 5.40 11.39 -2.67
C PRO A 18 4.90 11.70 -4.08
N ARG A 19 5.79 11.64 -5.07
CA ARG A 19 5.49 11.89 -6.50
C ARG A 19 4.67 10.79 -7.17
N GLU A 20 4.66 9.59 -6.61
CA GLU A 20 3.96 8.41 -7.11
C GLU A 20 2.63 8.18 -6.38
N ARG A 21 2.36 8.95 -5.31
CA ARG A 21 1.12 8.85 -4.54
C ARG A 21 -0.08 9.17 -5.40
N GLN A 22 -0.99 8.21 -5.51
CA GLN A 22 -2.30 8.38 -6.12
C GLN A 22 -3.30 8.75 -5.02
N ASN A 23 -3.96 9.90 -5.18
CA ASN A 23 -4.87 10.44 -4.17
C ASN A 23 -6.05 9.49 -3.90
N CYS A 24 -6.32 9.20 -2.62
CA CYS A 24 -7.42 8.34 -2.17
C CYS A 24 -8.44 9.07 -1.26
N GLY A 25 -8.32 10.40 -1.11
CA GLY A 25 -9.10 11.17 -0.15
C GLY A 25 -9.51 12.55 -0.66
N PHE A 26 -9.61 13.50 0.26
CA PHE A 26 -9.96 14.89 -0.02
C PHE A 26 -9.12 15.83 0.86
N PRO A 27 -8.97 17.12 0.49
CA PRO A 27 -8.24 18.09 1.31
C PRO A 27 -8.78 18.16 2.74
N GLY A 28 -7.90 18.07 3.74
CA GLY A 28 -8.28 18.09 5.16
C GLY A 28 -8.83 16.77 5.71
N ILE A 29 -8.76 15.66 4.95
CA ILE A 29 -9.07 14.32 5.45
C ILE A 29 -8.19 13.99 6.66
N THR A 30 -8.79 13.39 7.70
CA THR A 30 -8.03 12.95 8.88
C THR A 30 -7.35 11.60 8.63
N ALA A 31 -6.31 11.29 9.40
CA ALA A 31 -5.64 10.00 9.34
C ALA A 31 -6.63 8.83 9.49
N SER A 32 -7.52 8.89 10.50
CA SER A 32 -8.53 7.86 10.74
C SER A 32 -9.54 7.71 9.59
N GLN A 33 -9.96 8.81 8.96
CA GLN A 33 -10.84 8.75 7.79
C GLN A 33 -10.13 8.13 6.59
N CYS A 34 -8.85 8.43 6.39
CA CYS A 34 -8.06 7.85 5.32
C CYS A 34 -7.85 6.34 5.51
N THR A 35 -7.43 5.91 6.70
CA THR A 35 -7.20 4.49 7.01
C THR A 35 -8.50 3.68 6.98
N SER A 36 -9.63 4.27 7.40
CA SER A 36 -10.95 3.64 7.30
C SER A 36 -11.41 3.40 5.86
N ARG A 37 -10.79 4.08 4.88
CA ARG A 37 -11.02 3.86 3.44
C ARG A 37 -10.10 2.79 2.85
N GLY A 38 -9.27 2.14 3.67
CA GLY A 38 -8.27 1.17 3.21
C GLY A 38 -7.05 1.83 2.55
N CYS A 39 -6.77 3.09 2.87
CA CYS A 39 -5.68 3.86 2.26
C CYS A 39 -4.60 4.26 3.26
N CYS A 40 -3.46 4.62 2.73
CA CYS A 40 -2.28 5.04 3.47
C CYS A 40 -2.37 6.53 3.79
N PHE A 41 -1.97 6.91 5.01
CA PHE A 41 -1.89 8.29 5.43
C PHE A 41 -0.45 8.68 5.78
N ASP A 42 0.06 9.76 5.19
CA ASP A 42 1.33 10.39 5.55
C ASP A 42 1.32 11.89 5.20
N ASP A 43 1.30 12.72 6.24
CA ASP A 43 1.30 14.18 6.17
C ASP A 43 2.69 14.83 6.33
N SER A 44 3.76 14.02 6.39
CA SER A 44 5.13 14.50 6.56
C SER A 44 5.65 15.34 5.40
N VAL A 45 5.09 15.17 4.19
CA VAL A 45 5.48 15.90 2.97
C VAL A 45 4.32 16.76 2.46
N ARG A 46 4.55 18.07 2.39
CA ARG A 46 3.57 19.03 1.85
C ARG A 46 3.55 19.04 0.33
N GLY A 47 2.42 19.43 -0.24
CA GLY A 47 2.23 19.56 -1.69
C GLY A 47 1.90 18.24 -2.42
N PHE A 48 1.81 17.14 -1.69
CA PHE A 48 1.41 15.83 -2.20
C PHE A 48 0.19 15.30 -1.43
N PRO A 49 -0.54 14.30 -1.98
CA PRO A 49 -1.65 13.68 -1.27
C PRO A 49 -1.20 13.08 0.06
N TRP A 50 -1.86 13.48 1.15
CA TRP A 50 -1.65 12.86 2.46
C TRP A 50 -2.39 11.54 2.59
N CYS A 51 -3.55 11.42 1.94
CA CYS A 51 -4.27 10.16 1.80
C CYS A 51 -4.07 9.60 0.40
N PHE A 52 -3.47 8.42 0.29
CA PHE A 52 -3.10 7.82 -0.98
C PHE A 52 -3.29 6.30 -0.99
N HIS A 53 -3.43 5.73 -2.19
CA HIS A 53 -3.55 4.28 -2.36
C HIS A 53 -2.25 3.56 -1.97
N PRO A 54 -2.34 2.39 -1.33
CA PRO A 54 -1.16 1.54 -1.13
C PRO A 54 -0.61 1.08 -2.49
N ASN A 55 0.66 0.69 -2.50
CA ASN A 55 1.27 0.02 -3.64
C ASN A 55 1.21 -1.50 -3.45
N THR A 56 0.90 -2.24 -4.51
CA THR A 56 0.92 -3.71 -4.52
C THR A 56 2.32 -4.20 -4.85
N ILE A 57 2.90 -5.01 -3.96
CA ILE A 57 4.17 -5.69 -4.17
C ILE A 57 3.85 -7.16 -4.47
N ASP A 58 4.32 -7.63 -5.62
CA ASP A 58 4.39 -9.05 -5.91
C ASP A 58 5.45 -9.67 -4.99
N VAL A 59 5.00 -10.40 -3.97
CA VAL A 59 5.92 -11.20 -3.16
C VAL A 59 6.17 -12.48 -3.97
N PRO A 60 7.41 -12.72 -4.45
CA PRO A 60 7.73 -14.00 -5.04
C PRO A 60 7.40 -15.08 -4.02
N PRO A 61 6.81 -16.21 -4.44
CA PRO A 61 6.46 -17.29 -3.52
C PRO A 61 7.73 -17.71 -2.78
N GLU A 62 7.75 -17.42 -1.48
CA GLU A 62 8.61 -18.03 -0.46
C GLU A 62 10.04 -18.39 -0.91
N GLU A 63 10.89 -17.38 -1.16
CA GLU A 63 12.24 -17.49 -0.57
C GLU A 63 12.10 -16.99 0.86
N GLU A 64 11.58 -17.93 1.65
CA GLU A 64 11.57 -18.09 3.09
C GLU A 64 11.88 -16.82 3.90
N CYS A 65 10.92 -16.43 4.75
CA CYS A 65 11.27 -16.01 6.10
C CYS A 65 12.02 -17.19 6.77
N GLU A 66 13.26 -17.46 6.34
CA GLU A 66 14.20 -18.27 7.07
C GLU A 66 14.91 -17.34 8.06
N PHE A 67 14.85 -17.76 9.31
CA PHE A 67 15.34 -17.15 10.53
C PHE A 67 16.62 -16.32 10.44
#